data_AF-A0A0V1GA97-F1
#
_entry.id   AF-A0A0V1GA97-F1
#
_cell.length_a   1.000
_cell.length_b   1.000
_cell.length_c   1.000
_cell.angle_alpha   90.00
_cell.angle_beta   90.00
_cell.angle_gamma   90.00
#
_symmetry.space_group_name_H-M   'P 1'
#
loop_
_entity.id
_entity.type
_entity.pdbx_description
1 polymer ?
#
loop_
_entity_poly.entity_id
_entity_poly.type
_entity_poly.pdbx_seq_one_letter_code
_entity_poly.pdbx_strand_id
1 'polypeptide(L)' 'MLLATAFLPLHDVPAAVELLGRDATGSVAALFNYFRAEWMPPDRLPLWNVYNINIRTNNDL' A
#
# COMPACT_ATOMS: atom_id res chain seq x y z
N MET A 1 -10.57 -18.50 18.44
CA MET A 1 -10.52 -17.06 18.08
C MET A 1 -9.82 -16.96 16.74
N LEU A 2 -10.55 -16.63 15.68
CA LEU A 2 -10.04 -16.51 14.32
C LEU A 2 -9.53 -15.08 14.13
N LEU A 3 -8.22 -14.85 14.10
CA LEU A 3 -7.66 -13.58 13.63
C LEU A 3 -7.77 -13.60 12.11
N ALA A 4 -8.94 -13.20 11.58
CA ALA A 4 -9.11 -12.95 10.16
C ALA A 4 -8.25 -11.73 9.79
N THR A 5 -7.00 -11.99 9.44
CA THR A 5 -6.09 -10.96 8.95
C THR A 5 -6.53 -10.62 7.54
N ALA A 6 -7.28 -9.53 7.38
CA ALA A 6 -7.57 -8.98 6.07
C ALA A 6 -6.27 -8.38 5.52
N PHE A 7 -5.60 -9.11 4.63
CA PHE A 7 -4.48 -8.59 3.87
C PHE A 7 -5.03 -7.77 2.70
N LEU A 8 -4.68 -6.48 2.65
CA LEU A 8 -4.93 -5.66 1.47
C LEU A 8 -3.87 -5.99 0.41
N PRO A 9 -4.26 -6.14 -0.86
CA PRO A 9 -3.31 -6.17 -1.97
C PRO A 9 -2.40 -4.94 -1.91
N LEU A 10 -1.10 -5.11 -2.17
CA LEU A 10 -0.09 -4.05 -2.03
C LEU A 10 -0.42 -2.78 -2.86
N HIS A 11 -1.14 -2.95 -3.99
CA HIS A 11 -1.59 -1.85 -4.83
C HIS A 11 -2.77 -1.06 -4.26
N ASP A 12 -3.55 -1.63 -3.34
CA ASP A 12 -4.69 -0.98 -2.69
C ASP A 12 -4.30 -0.23 -1.42
N VAL A 13 -3.11 -0.52 -0.88
CA VAL A 13 -2.60 0.12 0.35
C VAL A 13 -2.55 1.65 0.23
N PRO A 14 -2.07 2.25 -0.89
CA PRO A 14 -2.13 3.70 -1.08
C PRO A 14 -3.53 4.29 -0.94
N ALA A 15 -4.51 3.69 -1.62
CA ALA A 15 -5.89 4.15 -1.60
C ALA A 15 -6.52 3.99 -0.21
N ALA A 16 -6.23 2.89 0.49
CA ALA A 16 -6.70 2.66 1.85
C ALA A 16 -6.11 3.66 2.85
N VAL A 17 -4.81 3.97 2.74
CA VAL A 17 -4.13 4.97 3.59
C VAL A 17 -4.72 6.36 3.37
N GLU A 18 -5.02 6.75 2.12
CA GLU A 18 -5.69 8.02 1.84
C GLU A 18 -7.12 8.07 2.38
N LEU A 19 -7.89 7.01 2.17
CA LEU A 19 -9.28 6.92 2.61
C LEU A 19 -9.39 6.99 4.14
N LEU A 20 -8.59 6.18 4.85
CA LEU A 20 -8.62 6.10 6.30
C LEU A 20 -7.96 7.32 6.97
N GLY A 21 -6.98 7.93 6.31
CA GLY A 21 -6.30 9.12 6.80
C GLY A 21 -7.08 10.42 6.63
N ARG A 22 -8.08 10.47 5.73
CA ARG A 22 -8.83 11.70 5.40
C ARG A 22 -9.56 12.29 6.60
N ASP A 23 -10.22 11.44 7.39
CA ASP A 23 -11.05 11.87 8.53
C ASP A 23 -10.36 11.60 9.88
N ALA A 24 -9.10 11.17 9.85
CA ALA A 24 -8.30 10.95 11.05
C ALA A 24 -7.95 12.30 11.71
N THR A 25 -7.95 12.34 13.04
CA THR A 25 -7.60 13.52 13.82
C THR A 25 -6.55 13.19 14.89
N GLY A 26 -5.89 14.22 15.42
CA GLY A 26 -4.91 14.08 16.50
C GLY A 26 -3.74 13.15 16.15
N SER A 27 -3.38 12.27 17.09
CA SER A 27 -2.27 11.32 16.93
C SER A 27 -2.48 10.30 15.80
N VAL A 28 -3.72 9.97 15.47
CA VAL A 28 -4.05 9.05 14.37
C VAL A 28 -3.74 9.73 13.03
N ALA A 29 -4.06 11.01 12.88
CA ALA A 29 -3.67 11.77 11.69
C ALA A 29 -2.15 11.84 11.53
N ALA A 30 -1.42 12.04 12.63
CA ALA A 30 0.05 12.05 12.63
C ALA A 30 0.64 10.70 12.17
N LEU A 31 0.03 9.58 12.55
CA LEU A 31 0.41 8.25 12.09
C LEU A 31 0.23 8.09 10.57
N PHE A 32 -0.92 8.48 10.03
CA PHE A 32 -1.16 8.42 8.58
C PHE A 32 -0.20 9.34 7.80
N ASN A 33 0.10 10.52 8.34
CA ASN A 33 1.08 11.42 7.75
C ASN A 33 2.50 10.82 7.74
N TYR A 34 2.90 10.14 8.83
CA TYR A 34 4.18 9.43 8.89
C TYR A 34 4.25 8.31 7.85
N PHE A 35 3.21 7.48 7.75
CA PHE A 35 3.15 6.42 6.74
C PHE A 35 3.27 6.99 5.33
N ARG A 36 2.56 8.08 5.02
CA ARG A 36 2.67 8.73 3.70
C ARG A 36 4.09 9.20 3.42
N ALA A 37 4.70 9.93 4.35
CA ALA A 37 6.00 10.54 4.15
C ALA A 37 7.13 9.51 4.02
N GLU A 38 7.12 8.48 4.87
CA GLU A 38 8.23 7.53 4.95
C GLU A 38 8.04 6.35 3.98
N TRP A 39 6.80 5.90 3.79
CA TRP A 39 6.52 4.65 3.07
C TRP A 39 5.95 4.85 1.67
N MET A 40 5.35 6.01 1.38
CA MET A 40 4.75 6.31 0.07
C MET A 40 5.34 7.55 -0.65
N PRO A 41 6.66 7.82 -0.61
CA PRO A 41 7.20 8.88 -1.45
C PRO A 41 7.06 8.53 -2.95
N PRO A 42 6.95 9.53 -3.84
CA PRO A 42 6.80 9.33 -5.29
C PRO A 42 7.84 8.38 -5.89
N ASP A 43 9.05 8.37 -5.33
CA ASP A 43 10.17 7.55 -5.79
C ASP A 43 10.10 6.09 -5.31
N ARG A 44 9.34 5.81 -4.23
CA ARG A 44 9.17 4.44 -3.68
C ARG A 44 7.86 3.78 -4.10
N LEU A 45 6.83 4.54 -4.47
CA LEU A 45 5.57 4.00 -5.00
C LEU A 45 5.75 3.01 -6.18
N PRO A 46 6.67 3.23 -7.13
CA PRO A 46 6.93 2.27 -8.21
C PRO A 46 7.52 0.94 -7.72
N LEU A 47 8.25 0.93 -6.59
CA LEU A 47 8.82 -0.29 -5.99
C LEU A 47 7.76 -1.19 -5.37
N TRP A 48 6.56 -0.65 -5.10
CA TRP A 48 5.43 -1.43 -4.59
C TRP A 48 4.69 -2.14 -5.74
N ASN A 49 4.97 -1.74 -6.98
CA ASN A 49 4.32 -2.24 -8.18
C ASN A 49 5.04 -3.44 -8.83
N VAL A 50 5.68 -4.30 -8.02
CA VAL A 50 6.42 -5.50 -8.48
C VAL A 50 5.54 -6.46 -9.30
N TYR A 51 4.22 -6.40 -9.13
CA TYR A 51 3.26 -7.21 -9.90
C TYR A 51 2.96 -6.69 -11.31
N ASN A 52 3.25 -5.43 -11.64
CA ASN A 52 3.03 -4.90 -12.99
C ASN A 52 4.28 -4.99 -13.89
N ILE A 53 5.34 -5.66 -13.42
CA ILE A 53 6.30 -6.21 -14.36
C ILE A 53 5.54 -7.30 -15.09
N ASN A 54 5.26 -7.07 -16.38
CA ASN A 54 4.78 -8.07 -17.30
C ASN A 54 5.82 -9.21 -17.36
N ILE A 55 5.82 -10.09 -16.35
CA ILE A 55 6.51 -11.36 -16.39
C ILE A 55 5.73 -12.14 -17.44
N ARG A 56 6.07 -11.92 -18.71
CA ARG A 56 5.82 -12.90 -19.75
C ARG A 56 6.52 -14.15 -19.25
N THR A 57 5.78 -15.03 -18.60
CA THR A 57 6.20 -16.41 -18.42
C THR A 57 6.37 -16.93 -19.84
N ASN A 58 7.62 -16.93 -20.30
CA ASN A 58 8.04 -17.64 -21.49
C ASN A 58 7.91 -19.14 -21.18
N ASN A 59 6.67 -19.62 -21.12
CA ASN A 59 6.34 -21.04 -21.07
C ASN A 59 5.90 -21.44 -22.48
N ASP A 60 6.82 -21.31 -23.43
CA ASP A 60 6.83 -22.14 -24.63
C ASP A 60 7.92 -23.22 -24.39
N LEU A 61 7.52 -24.28 -23.69
CA LEU A 61 8.23 -25.56 -23.63
C LEU A 61 7.31 -26.66 -24.14
#